data_AF-A0A9N9AY74-F1
#
_entry.id   AF-A0A9N9AY74-F1
#
_cell.length_a   1.000
_cell.length_b   1.000
_cell.length_c   1.000
_cell.angle_alpha   90.00
_cell.angle_beta   90.00
_cell.angle_gamma   90.00
#
_symmetry.space_group_name_H-M   'P 1'
#
loop_
_entity.id
_entity.type
_entity.pdbx_description
1 polymer ?
#
loop_
_entity_poly.entity_id
_entity_poly.type
_entity_poly.pdbx_seq_one_letter_code
_entity_poly.pdbx_strand_id
1 'polypeptide(L)'
;MSETVALPNSTEVNSCPVNHSVWTHFVASETSKNESNNADSCECPHVNRQIPSTSEKGCTSDAINESNNMPLLPNQKPSADQRFPLDTSRQLSNIPRATPKVDKNSANKTEEEVWIYPSEQMFFNAMKRKNWKPREEDMRVVVPIHNAVNEKAWKEILEWEKLHVQHCGEPKLVKFQGRANDITPKARLLNLLGYKLPFDRHDWVIDRCGKRVTYVIDFYAGQPNPEFPQNVSFYLDVRPALTLEGVLDRFRRFLRSIIE
;
A
#
# COMPACT_ATOMS: atom_id res chain seq x y z
N MET A 1 18.50 -27.77 45.90
CA MET A 1 17.52 -26.93 46.62
C MET A 1 17.54 -25.56 45.97
N SER A 2 16.39 -25.15 45.46
CA SER A 2 15.96 -23.77 45.18
C SER A 2 16.56 -23.00 43.99
N GLU A 3 15.81 -23.10 42.90
CA GLU A 3 15.37 -22.05 41.96
C GLU A 3 15.72 -20.58 42.28
N THR A 4 16.09 -19.83 41.23
CA THR A 4 15.32 -18.63 40.79
C THR A 4 15.81 -18.19 39.41
N VAL A 5 14.92 -18.29 38.42
CA VAL A 5 15.08 -17.77 37.05
C VAL A 5 14.47 -16.36 37.03
N ALA A 6 15.26 -15.35 36.71
CA ALA A 6 14.77 -13.99 36.47
C ALA A 6 14.54 -13.80 34.96
N LEU A 7 13.28 -13.63 34.56
CA LEU A 7 12.87 -13.19 33.22
C LEU A 7 13.13 -11.68 33.09
N PRO A 8 13.76 -11.19 32.01
CA PRO A 8 13.76 -9.76 31.73
C PRO A 8 12.38 -9.32 31.25
N ASN A 9 11.90 -8.30 31.95
CA ASN A 9 10.61 -7.64 31.84
C ASN A 9 10.39 -7.06 30.43
N SER A 10 9.32 -7.50 29.77
CA SER A 10 8.85 -6.99 28.49
C SER A 10 8.16 -5.65 28.68
N THR A 11 8.85 -4.56 28.35
CA THR A 11 8.20 -3.29 28.00
C THR A 11 8.41 -3.05 26.51
N GLU A 12 7.69 -3.79 25.68
CA GLU A 12 7.53 -3.46 24.26
C GLU A 12 6.67 -2.20 24.14
N VAL A 13 7.34 -1.07 23.96
CA VAL A 13 6.72 0.11 23.37
C VAL A 13 6.41 -0.25 21.92
N ASN A 14 5.12 -0.40 21.60
CA ASN A 14 4.59 -0.60 20.24
C ASN A 14 4.87 0.62 19.35
N SER A 15 6.14 0.82 19.03
CA SER A 15 6.62 1.74 18.00
C SER A 15 6.81 0.94 16.72
N CYS A 16 6.08 1.32 15.68
CA CYS A 16 6.21 0.72 14.36
C CYS A 16 7.62 1.03 13.82
N PRO A 17 8.44 0.05 13.44
CA PRO A 17 9.85 0.25 13.07
C PRO A 17 10.03 0.80 11.65
N VAL A 18 9.16 1.72 11.22
CA VAL A 18 9.26 2.39 9.93
C VAL A 18 9.97 3.72 10.13
N ASN A 19 11.08 3.93 9.41
CA ASN A 19 11.82 5.18 9.45
C ASN A 19 10.93 6.34 8.97
N HIS A 20 10.63 7.27 9.88
CA HIS A 20 9.70 8.38 9.69
C HIS A 20 10.21 9.49 8.75
N SER A 21 11.41 9.36 8.16
CA SER A 21 11.98 10.32 7.20
C SER A 21 11.63 10.04 5.73
N VAL A 22 10.82 9.02 5.43
CA VAL A 22 10.51 8.69 4.02
C VAL A 22 9.43 9.60 3.46
N TRP A 23 8.46 10.02 4.27
CA TRP A 23 7.38 10.91 3.82
C TRP A 23 7.84 12.35 3.57
N THR A 24 8.94 12.77 4.20
CA THR A 24 9.59 14.05 3.89
C THR A 24 10.23 14.07 2.50
N HIS A 25 10.37 12.93 1.82
CA HIS A 25 10.77 12.93 0.40
C HIS A 25 9.63 13.28 -0.56
N PHE A 26 8.37 13.15 -0.12
CA PHE A 26 7.19 13.57 -0.89
C PHE A 26 6.74 14.99 -0.56
N VAL A 27 7.13 15.49 0.61
CA VAL A 27 6.74 16.82 1.10
C VAL A 27 8.01 17.57 1.49
N ALA A 28 8.39 18.58 0.70
CA ALA A 28 9.47 19.49 1.04
C ALA A 28 9.21 20.09 2.43
N SER A 29 10.10 19.82 3.38
CA SER A 29 10.01 20.37 4.74
C SER A 29 10.53 21.80 4.75
N GLU A 30 9.68 22.77 5.10
CA GLU A 30 10.13 23.96 5.81
C GLU A 30 9.68 23.88 7.26
N THR A 31 10.66 23.70 8.13
CA THR A 31 10.54 23.79 9.58
C THR A 31 10.35 25.22 10.03
N SER A 32 9.39 25.47 10.91
CA SER A 32 9.60 26.41 12.02
C SER A 32 8.94 25.88 13.30
N LYS A 33 9.74 25.94 14.38
CA LYS A 33 9.46 25.48 15.73
C LYS A 33 8.35 26.32 16.38
N ASN A 34 7.53 25.69 17.23
CA ASN A 34 7.39 26.14 18.61
C ASN A 34 6.68 25.09 19.48
N GLU A 35 7.30 24.82 20.62
CA GLU A 35 6.80 24.03 21.74
C GLU A 35 5.72 24.79 22.52
N SER A 36 4.74 24.08 23.05
CA SER A 36 4.29 24.27 24.43
C SER A 36 3.30 23.19 24.88
N ASN A 37 3.73 22.43 25.89
CA ASN A 37 3.01 21.75 26.97
C ASN A 37 1.49 21.95 27.06
N ASN A 38 0.72 20.88 27.27
CA ASN A 38 0.25 20.50 28.60
C ASN A 38 -0.45 19.13 28.59
N ALA A 39 -0.20 18.34 29.63
CA ALA A 39 -0.91 17.11 29.92
C ALA A 39 -2.27 17.43 30.55
N ASP A 40 -3.30 16.62 30.27
CA ASP A 40 -4.20 16.15 31.32
C ASP A 40 -5.03 14.94 30.87
N SER A 41 -4.90 13.91 31.68
CA SER A 41 -5.65 12.66 31.72
C SER A 41 -7.08 12.87 32.18
N CYS A 42 -8.05 12.13 31.62
CA CYS A 42 -9.30 11.83 32.32
C CYS A 42 -9.83 10.43 31.95
N GLU A 43 -10.09 9.66 33.01
CA GLU A 43 -10.61 8.30 33.07
C GLU A 43 -12.12 8.23 32.77
N CYS A 44 -12.59 7.08 32.27
CA CYS A 44 -14.03 6.78 32.08
C CYS A 44 -14.52 5.77 33.13
N PRO A 45 -15.67 5.96 33.80
CA PRO A 45 -16.22 4.96 34.72
C PRO A 45 -17.00 3.85 34.00
N HIS A 46 -16.72 2.61 34.38
CA HIS A 46 -17.48 1.41 34.04
C HIS A 46 -18.90 1.46 34.62
N VAL A 47 -19.94 1.31 33.79
CA VAL A 47 -21.27 0.88 34.24
C VAL A 47 -21.72 -0.31 33.40
N ASN A 48 -21.91 -1.42 34.11
CA ASN A 48 -22.40 -2.71 33.63
C ASN A 48 -23.94 -2.68 33.53
N ARG A 49 -24.51 -2.96 32.35
CA ARG A 49 -25.92 -3.33 32.25
C ARG A 49 -26.15 -4.35 31.14
N GLN A 50 -26.69 -5.50 31.54
CA GLN A 50 -26.96 -6.66 30.71
C GLN A 50 -28.38 -6.61 30.09
N ILE A 51 -28.43 -6.92 28.78
CA ILE A 51 -29.45 -7.72 28.03
C ILE A 51 -30.77 -6.97 27.67
N PRO A 52 -31.40 -7.13 26.47
CA PRO A 52 -31.48 -8.35 25.64
C PRO A 52 -31.18 -8.26 24.13
N SER A 53 -30.89 -9.46 23.62
CA SER A 53 -30.79 -9.86 22.22
C SER A 53 -32.04 -9.58 21.40
N THR A 54 -31.91 -8.70 20.41
CA THR A 54 -32.67 -8.79 19.16
C THR A 54 -31.68 -8.75 17.99
N SER A 55 -31.76 -9.79 17.17
CA SER A 55 -31.00 -9.98 15.94
C SER A 55 -31.39 -8.93 14.92
N GLU A 56 -30.74 -7.78 14.95
CA GLU A 56 -30.56 -6.94 13.78
C GLU A 56 -29.11 -7.06 13.33
N LYS A 57 -28.91 -7.55 12.11
CA LYS A 57 -27.60 -7.55 11.44
C LYS A 57 -27.13 -6.11 11.32
N GLY A 58 -26.42 -5.64 12.35
CA GLY A 58 -25.65 -4.41 12.28
C GLY A 58 -24.71 -4.52 11.10
N CYS A 59 -24.79 -3.56 10.18
CA CYS A 59 -23.77 -3.36 9.16
C CYS A 59 -22.45 -3.14 9.90
N THR A 60 -21.62 -4.19 9.99
CA THR A 60 -20.29 -4.06 10.56
C THR A 60 -19.51 -3.14 9.64
N SER A 61 -19.25 -1.91 10.07
CA SER A 61 -18.37 -0.95 9.38
C SER A 61 -16.95 -1.47 9.17
N ASP A 62 -16.63 -2.61 9.78
CA ASP A 62 -15.29 -3.14 9.95
C ASP A 62 -14.96 -4.28 9.00
N ALA A 63 -15.89 -4.65 8.10
CA ALA A 63 -15.60 -5.67 7.10
C ALA A 63 -14.53 -5.16 6.13
N ILE A 64 -13.42 -5.90 6.02
CA ILE A 64 -12.26 -5.59 5.18
C ILE A 64 -12.30 -6.44 3.92
N ASN A 65 -12.01 -5.83 2.77
CA ASN A 65 -11.82 -6.53 1.51
C ASN A 65 -10.44 -7.20 1.48
N GLU A 66 -10.41 -8.53 1.39
CA GLU A 66 -9.18 -9.33 1.40
C GLU A 66 -8.25 -9.09 0.18
N SER A 67 -8.78 -8.55 -0.92
CA SER A 67 -8.01 -8.32 -2.16
C SER A 67 -7.15 -7.06 -2.11
N ASN A 68 -7.48 -6.11 -1.24
CA ASN A 68 -6.79 -4.82 -1.15
C ASN A 68 -6.67 -4.25 0.27
N ASN A 69 -7.14 -4.99 1.28
CA ASN A 69 -7.19 -4.58 2.69
C ASN A 69 -7.87 -3.23 2.93
N MET A 70 -8.82 -2.85 2.07
CA MET A 70 -9.65 -1.65 2.26
C MET A 70 -10.97 -2.01 2.97
N PRO A 71 -11.52 -1.10 3.80
CA PRO A 71 -12.89 -1.26 4.30
C PRO A 71 -13.88 -1.42 3.13
N LEU A 72 -14.86 -2.32 3.27
CA LEU A 72 -15.92 -2.50 2.26
C LEU A 72 -16.78 -1.25 2.09
N LEU A 73 -16.95 -0.48 3.16
CA LEU A 73 -17.62 0.81 3.19
C LEU A 73 -16.58 1.90 3.51
N PRO A 74 -15.91 2.47 2.49
CA PRO A 74 -14.88 3.47 2.73
C PRO A 74 -15.48 4.76 3.28
N ASN A 75 -14.96 5.22 4.43
CA ASN A 75 -15.37 6.48 5.02
C ASN A 75 -14.84 7.68 4.20
N GLN A 76 -15.76 8.41 3.58
CA GLN A 76 -15.52 9.66 2.85
C GLN A 76 -15.91 10.91 3.66
N LYS A 77 -16.26 10.76 4.95
CA LYS A 77 -16.55 11.93 5.79
C LYS A 77 -15.25 12.58 6.26
N PRO A 78 -15.21 13.92 6.40
CA PRO A 78 -14.08 14.61 6.99
C PRO A 78 -13.75 14.08 8.40
N SER A 79 -12.46 14.09 8.74
CA SER A 79 -12.03 13.79 10.13
C SER A 79 -12.40 14.94 11.07
N ALA A 80 -12.55 14.67 12.36
CA ALA A 80 -13.01 15.66 13.35
C ALA A 80 -12.11 16.91 13.46
N ASP A 81 -10.81 16.74 13.20
CA ASP A 81 -9.78 17.77 13.25
C ASP A 81 -9.39 18.33 11.86
N GLN A 82 -10.12 17.94 10.81
CA GLN A 82 -9.83 18.36 9.44
C GLN A 82 -10.27 19.81 9.19
N ARG A 83 -9.37 20.62 8.62
CA ARG A 83 -9.63 22.07 8.41
C ARG A 83 -10.28 22.42 7.08
N PHE A 84 -9.92 21.69 6.02
CA PHE A 84 -10.35 21.98 4.66
C PHE A 84 -11.07 20.77 4.05
N PRO A 85 -12.08 20.97 3.18
CA PRO A 85 -12.69 19.87 2.45
C PRO A 85 -11.66 19.26 1.47
N LEU A 86 -11.60 17.93 1.44
CA LEU A 86 -10.81 17.17 0.47
C LEU A 86 -11.70 16.61 -0.63
N ASP A 87 -11.14 16.39 -1.81
CA ASP A 87 -11.92 15.80 -2.89
C ASP A 87 -12.37 14.37 -2.54
N THR A 88 -13.61 14.06 -2.92
CA THR A 88 -14.26 12.77 -2.70
C THR A 88 -14.43 11.98 -4.00
N SER A 89 -14.11 12.61 -5.13
CA SER A 89 -14.12 11.96 -6.43
C SER A 89 -13.06 10.84 -6.49
N ARG A 90 -13.39 9.76 -7.19
CA ARG A 90 -12.51 8.60 -7.35
C ARG A 90 -12.14 8.44 -8.82
N GLN A 91 -10.93 7.97 -9.06
CA GLN A 91 -10.38 7.79 -10.41
C GLN A 91 -10.36 6.30 -10.79
N LEU A 92 -10.73 6.00 -12.03
CA LEU A 92 -10.56 4.66 -12.62
C LEU A 92 -9.09 4.42 -12.97
N SER A 93 -8.58 3.23 -12.64
CA SER A 93 -7.27 2.77 -13.08
C SER A 93 -7.32 2.19 -14.49
N ASN A 94 -6.14 2.01 -15.12
CA ASN A 94 -6.03 1.17 -16.32
C ASN A 94 -5.72 -0.30 -15.99
N ILE A 95 -5.87 -0.69 -14.72
CA ILE A 95 -5.52 -2.01 -14.22
C ILE A 95 -6.78 -2.88 -14.23
N PRO A 96 -6.87 -3.92 -15.08
CA PRO A 96 -8.01 -4.83 -15.08
C PRO A 96 -8.11 -5.61 -13.77
N ARG A 97 -9.31 -5.79 -13.26
CA ARG A 97 -9.59 -6.57 -12.05
C ARG A 97 -9.98 -8.00 -12.42
N ALA A 98 -9.36 -8.98 -11.75
CA ALA A 98 -9.64 -10.39 -12.04
C ALA A 98 -11.00 -10.86 -11.50
N THR A 99 -11.49 -10.26 -10.42
CA THR A 99 -12.78 -10.61 -9.82
C THR A 99 -13.91 -9.71 -10.35
N PRO A 100 -14.92 -10.25 -11.04
CA PRO A 100 -16.18 -9.54 -11.24
C PRO A 100 -16.95 -9.52 -9.90
N LYS A 101 -17.55 -8.38 -9.54
CA LYS A 101 -18.68 -8.43 -8.62
C LYS A 101 -19.79 -9.21 -9.32
N VAL A 102 -20.31 -10.24 -8.67
CA VAL A 102 -21.37 -11.10 -9.22
C VAL A 102 -22.71 -10.38 -9.08
N ASP A 103 -22.89 -9.27 -9.78
CA ASP A 103 -24.20 -8.65 -9.94
C ASP A 103 -24.45 -8.48 -11.44
N LYS A 104 -25.01 -9.52 -12.07
CA LYS A 104 -25.28 -9.61 -13.52
C LYS A 104 -26.24 -8.52 -14.07
N ASN A 105 -26.67 -7.58 -13.23
CA ASN A 105 -27.66 -6.54 -13.52
C ASN A 105 -27.10 -5.10 -13.34
N SER A 106 -25.78 -4.93 -13.17
CA SER A 106 -25.17 -3.61 -13.00
C SER A 106 -24.97 -2.89 -14.34
N ALA A 107 -25.62 -1.74 -14.51
CA ALA A 107 -25.62 -0.96 -15.75
C ALA A 107 -24.28 -0.25 -16.06
N ASN A 108 -23.30 -0.30 -15.15
CA ASN A 108 -21.98 0.34 -15.31
C ASN A 108 -20.85 -0.70 -15.37
N LYS A 109 -20.79 -1.41 -16.50
CA LYS A 109 -19.82 -2.48 -16.78
C LYS A 109 -18.34 -2.05 -16.60
N THR A 110 -18.01 -0.79 -16.89
CA THR A 110 -16.64 -0.25 -16.83
C THR A 110 -16.06 -0.13 -15.42
N GLU A 111 -16.87 0.20 -14.40
CA GLU A 111 -16.39 0.31 -13.01
C GLU A 111 -16.11 -1.07 -12.38
N GLU A 112 -16.70 -2.12 -12.95
CA GLU A 112 -16.55 -3.49 -12.45
C GLU A 112 -15.36 -4.22 -13.07
N GLU A 113 -14.86 -3.73 -14.21
CA GLU A 113 -13.77 -4.31 -14.98
C GLU A 113 -12.38 -3.83 -14.53
N VAL A 114 -12.27 -2.64 -13.94
CA VAL A 114 -10.98 -2.06 -13.51
C VAL A 114 -10.94 -1.79 -12.01
N TRP A 115 -9.73 -1.60 -11.48
CA TRP A 115 -9.55 -1.08 -10.12
C TRP A 115 -9.90 0.40 -10.05
N ILE A 116 -10.40 0.84 -8.90
CA ILE A 116 -10.78 2.23 -8.65
C ILE A 116 -9.93 2.77 -7.50
N TYR A 117 -9.17 3.83 -7.76
CA TYR A 117 -8.33 4.46 -6.76
C TYR A 117 -9.16 5.15 -5.65
N PRO A 118 -8.61 5.26 -4.42
CA PRO A 118 -9.24 6.04 -3.35
C PRO A 118 -9.26 7.52 -3.71
N SER A 119 -10.26 8.25 -3.20
CA SER A 119 -10.29 9.72 -3.25
C SER A 119 -9.28 10.32 -2.28
N GLU A 120 -9.04 11.63 -2.38
CA GLU A 120 -8.20 12.38 -1.44
C GLU A 120 -8.68 12.20 0.00
N GLN A 121 -9.99 12.36 0.23
CA GLN A 121 -10.58 12.19 1.56
C GLN A 121 -10.40 10.76 2.10
N MET A 122 -10.57 9.74 1.25
CA MET A 122 -10.35 8.35 1.64
C MET A 122 -8.90 8.08 1.99
N PHE A 123 -7.96 8.62 1.20
CA PHE A 123 -6.53 8.46 1.40
C PHE A 123 -6.07 9.14 2.70
N PHE A 124 -6.52 10.38 2.94
CA PHE A 124 -6.28 11.12 4.18
C PHE A 124 -6.78 10.37 5.42
N ASN A 125 -8.04 9.91 5.39
CA ASN A 125 -8.63 9.12 6.48
C ASN A 125 -7.87 7.81 6.72
N ALA A 126 -7.39 7.15 5.66
CA ALA A 126 -6.58 5.93 5.76
C ALA A 126 -5.21 6.19 6.40
N MET A 127 -4.56 7.30 6.09
CA MET A 127 -3.32 7.71 6.74
C MET A 127 -3.50 8.01 8.22
N LYS A 128 -4.55 8.77 8.59
CA LYS A 128 -4.84 9.03 10.01
C LYS A 128 -5.13 7.76 10.80
N ARG A 129 -5.87 6.80 10.22
CA ARG A 129 -6.09 5.49 10.85
C ARG A 129 -4.79 4.72 11.10
N LYS A 130 -3.77 4.94 10.28
CA LYS A 130 -2.42 4.38 10.45
C LYS A 130 -1.54 5.25 11.37
N ASN A 131 -2.14 6.19 12.12
CA ASN A 131 -1.48 7.11 13.05
C ASN A 131 -0.48 8.08 12.39
N TRP A 132 -0.67 8.37 11.09
CA TRP A 132 0.08 9.42 10.39
C TRP A 132 -0.57 10.79 10.60
N LYS A 133 0.24 11.85 10.48
CA LYS A 133 -0.20 13.25 10.55
C LYS A 133 -0.03 13.94 9.18
N PRO A 134 -0.80 13.53 8.14
CA PRO A 134 -0.75 14.18 6.84
C PRO A 134 -1.34 15.59 6.90
N ARG A 135 -0.88 16.48 6.03
CA ARG A 135 -1.49 17.79 5.82
C ARG A 135 -2.53 17.72 4.71
N GLU A 136 -3.66 18.39 4.89
CA GLU A 136 -4.76 18.38 3.93
C GLU A 136 -4.31 18.92 2.56
N GLU A 137 -3.51 19.98 2.53
CA GLU A 137 -3.03 20.64 1.32
C GLU A 137 -2.18 19.73 0.41
N ASP A 138 -1.53 18.71 0.98
CA ASP A 138 -0.66 17.81 0.22
C ASP A 138 -1.46 16.77 -0.58
N MET A 139 -2.72 16.52 -0.23
CA MET A 139 -3.50 15.40 -0.80
C MET A 139 -3.70 15.54 -2.31
N ARG A 140 -3.87 16.79 -2.78
CA ARG A 140 -4.02 17.13 -4.20
C ARG A 140 -2.82 16.76 -5.06
N VAL A 141 -1.64 16.65 -4.45
CA VAL A 141 -0.39 16.28 -5.13
C VAL A 141 -0.07 14.81 -4.87
N VAL A 142 -0.20 14.37 -3.62
CA VAL A 142 0.21 13.03 -3.17
C VAL A 142 -0.63 11.93 -3.80
N VAL A 143 -1.95 12.11 -3.90
CA VAL A 143 -2.84 11.05 -4.42
C VAL A 143 -2.62 10.79 -5.91
N PRO A 144 -2.56 11.80 -6.80
CA PRO A 144 -2.22 11.56 -8.21
C PRO A 144 -0.86 10.89 -8.40
N ILE A 145 0.15 11.23 -7.60
CA ILE A 145 1.47 10.59 -7.65
C ILE A 145 1.37 9.10 -7.27
N HIS A 146 0.64 8.76 -6.19
CA HIS A 146 0.42 7.36 -5.81
C HIS A 146 -0.29 6.57 -6.91
N ASN A 147 -1.31 7.16 -7.54
CA ASN A 147 -2.00 6.53 -8.66
C ASN A 147 -1.03 6.30 -9.84
N ALA A 148 -0.22 7.30 -10.20
CA ALA A 148 0.76 7.18 -11.26
C ALA A 148 1.84 6.12 -10.97
N VAL A 149 2.27 5.98 -9.71
CA VAL A 149 3.20 4.93 -9.27
C VAL A 149 2.58 3.54 -9.47
N ASN A 150 1.30 3.36 -9.13
CA ASN A 150 0.58 2.09 -9.34
C ASN A 150 0.48 1.76 -10.83
N GLU A 151 0.14 2.73 -11.68
CA GLU A 151 0.09 2.57 -13.13
C GLU A 151 1.46 2.20 -13.72
N LYS A 152 2.54 2.81 -13.21
CA LYS A 152 3.90 2.46 -13.62
C LYS A 152 4.28 1.04 -13.18
N ALA A 153 3.92 0.63 -11.96
CA ALA A 153 4.13 -0.74 -11.50
C ALA A 153 3.38 -1.76 -12.36
N TRP A 154 2.14 -1.43 -12.75
CA TRP A 154 1.38 -2.26 -13.69
C TRP A 154 2.05 -2.38 -15.05
N LYS A 155 2.54 -1.27 -15.62
CA LYS A 155 3.29 -1.28 -16.88
C LYS A 155 4.51 -2.20 -16.82
N GLU A 156 5.29 -2.15 -15.74
CA GLU A 156 6.45 -3.04 -15.56
C GLU A 156 6.05 -4.52 -15.47
N ILE A 157 4.91 -4.83 -14.83
CA ILE A 157 4.36 -6.19 -14.83
C ILE A 157 4.00 -6.60 -16.26
N LEU A 158 3.33 -5.75 -17.03
CA LEU A 158 3.01 -6.04 -18.43
C LEU A 158 4.27 -6.34 -19.26
N GLU A 159 5.38 -5.65 -19.01
CA GLU A 159 6.67 -5.96 -19.65
C GLU A 159 7.18 -7.38 -19.31
N TRP A 160 6.96 -7.88 -18.09
CA TRP A 160 7.24 -9.27 -17.76
C TRP A 160 6.26 -10.24 -18.44
N GLU A 161 4.98 -9.88 -18.49
CA GLU A 161 3.94 -10.69 -19.15
C GLU A 161 4.17 -10.82 -20.66
N LYS A 162 4.96 -9.92 -21.29
CA LYS A 162 5.39 -10.07 -22.69
C LYS A 162 6.15 -11.38 -22.97
N LEU A 163 6.77 -11.99 -21.95
CA LEU A 163 7.42 -13.30 -22.08
C LEU A 163 6.42 -14.46 -22.27
N HIS A 164 5.13 -14.20 -21.98
CA HIS A 164 4.08 -15.21 -21.92
C HIS A 164 2.93 -14.98 -22.92
N VAL A 165 3.08 -14.03 -23.85
CA VAL A 165 2.04 -13.61 -24.83
C VAL A 165 1.44 -14.77 -25.61
N GLN A 166 2.21 -15.83 -25.86
CA GLN A 166 1.75 -16.99 -26.64
C GLN A 166 0.76 -17.89 -25.89
N HIS A 167 0.65 -17.79 -24.56
CA HIS A 167 -0.11 -18.74 -23.74
C HIS A 167 -1.47 -18.22 -23.28
N CYS A 168 -1.75 -16.91 -23.36
CA CYS A 168 -2.93 -16.30 -22.72
C CYS A 168 -3.14 -14.83 -23.11
N GLY A 169 -4.41 -14.36 -23.09
CA GLY A 169 -4.81 -12.96 -23.28
C GLY A 169 -4.44 -12.01 -22.12
N GLU A 170 -5.19 -10.91 -21.97
CA GLU A 170 -4.84 -9.80 -21.07
C GLU A 170 -4.75 -10.20 -19.59
N PRO A 171 -3.61 -9.97 -18.91
CA PRO A 171 -3.44 -10.27 -17.50
C PRO A 171 -4.31 -9.36 -16.63
N LYS A 172 -4.81 -9.89 -15.51
CA LYS A 172 -5.69 -9.15 -14.58
C LYS A 172 -5.15 -9.16 -13.16
N LEU A 173 -5.27 -8.05 -12.44
CA LEU A 173 -4.86 -7.96 -11.04
C LEU A 173 -5.93 -8.59 -10.14
N VAL A 174 -5.54 -9.61 -9.37
CA VAL A 174 -6.40 -10.33 -8.41
C VAL A 174 -6.38 -9.63 -7.06
N LYS A 175 -5.18 -9.36 -6.54
CA LYS A 175 -4.99 -8.72 -5.25
C LYS A 175 -3.65 -7.99 -5.20
N PHE A 176 -3.59 -6.94 -4.40
CA PHE A 176 -2.35 -6.27 -4.03
C PHE A 176 -2.21 -6.26 -2.51
N GLN A 177 -1.00 -6.54 -2.02
CA GLN A 177 -0.73 -6.65 -0.60
C GLN A 177 0.57 -5.93 -0.24
N GLY A 178 0.48 -4.95 0.65
CA GLY A 178 1.65 -4.30 1.23
C GLY A 178 2.38 -5.23 2.20
N ARG A 179 3.71 -5.25 2.12
CA ARG A 179 4.62 -6.09 2.91
C ARG A 179 5.89 -5.31 3.31
N ALA A 180 5.72 -4.08 3.79
CA ALA A 180 6.81 -3.15 4.09
C ALA A 180 7.91 -3.74 5.02
N ASN A 181 7.54 -4.61 5.97
CA ASN A 181 8.49 -5.22 6.90
C ASN A 181 9.24 -6.43 6.32
N ASP A 182 8.79 -6.97 5.19
CA ASP A 182 9.36 -8.19 4.62
C ASP A 182 10.43 -7.85 3.59
N ILE A 183 11.63 -7.47 4.05
CA ILE A 183 12.74 -7.14 3.14
C ILE A 183 13.12 -8.37 2.30
N THR A 184 13.20 -8.19 0.98
CA THR A 184 13.50 -9.27 0.04
C THR A 184 14.97 -9.75 0.15
N PRO A 185 15.28 -11.02 -0.20
CA PRO A 185 16.66 -11.51 -0.19
C PRO A 185 17.62 -10.67 -1.05
N LYS A 186 17.15 -10.18 -2.21
CA LYS A 186 17.90 -9.26 -3.08
C LYS A 186 18.19 -7.94 -2.37
N ALA A 187 17.18 -7.32 -1.76
CA ALA A 187 17.35 -6.06 -1.03
C ALA A 187 18.30 -6.22 0.18
N ARG A 188 18.24 -7.35 0.91
CA ARG A 188 19.17 -7.65 2.00
C ARG A 188 20.61 -7.74 1.52
N LEU A 189 20.85 -8.46 0.42
CA LEU A 189 22.19 -8.59 -0.17
C LEU A 189 22.72 -7.24 -0.66
N LEU A 190 21.90 -6.47 -1.39
CA LEU A 190 22.30 -5.14 -1.86
C LEU A 190 22.56 -4.19 -0.68
N ASN A 191 21.79 -4.28 0.40
CA ASN A 191 22.03 -3.48 1.58
C ASN A 191 23.34 -3.80 2.28
N LEU A 192 23.74 -5.09 2.31
CA LEU A 192 25.06 -5.49 2.78
C LEU A 192 26.20 -4.87 1.94
N LEU A 193 25.95 -4.60 0.66
CA LEU A 193 26.88 -3.93 -0.25
C LEU A 193 26.77 -2.39 -0.21
N GLY A 194 26.02 -1.82 0.74
CA GLY A 194 25.91 -0.37 0.94
C GLY A 194 24.76 0.31 0.18
N TYR A 195 23.91 -0.43 -0.54
CA TYR A 195 22.72 0.13 -1.18
C TYR A 195 21.60 0.39 -0.15
N LYS A 196 20.73 1.36 -0.46
CA LYS A 196 19.57 1.65 0.38
C LYS A 196 18.51 0.55 0.27
N LEU A 197 17.86 0.25 1.39
CA LEU A 197 16.70 -0.65 1.42
C LEU A 197 15.48 0.01 0.73
N PRO A 198 14.56 -0.79 0.18
CA PRO A 198 13.30 -0.26 -0.30
C PRO A 198 12.51 0.33 0.87
N PHE A 199 11.84 1.45 0.63
CA PHE A 199 11.02 2.09 1.65
C PHE A 199 9.62 1.46 1.73
N ASP A 200 9.21 0.75 0.68
CA ASP A 200 7.97 -0.01 0.64
C ASP A 200 8.15 -1.25 -0.23
N ARG A 201 7.35 -2.28 0.06
CA ARG A 201 7.32 -3.53 -0.72
C ARG A 201 5.87 -3.96 -0.89
N HIS A 202 5.53 -4.35 -2.11
CA HIS A 202 4.23 -4.95 -2.41
C HIS A 202 4.38 -6.30 -3.10
N ASP A 203 3.46 -7.22 -2.77
CA ASP A 203 3.24 -8.45 -3.53
C ASP A 203 1.92 -8.31 -4.29
N TRP A 204 1.96 -8.37 -5.62
CA TRP A 204 0.80 -8.31 -6.50
C TRP A 204 0.53 -9.69 -7.08
N VAL A 205 -0.71 -10.17 -6.96
CA VAL A 205 -1.12 -11.44 -7.56
C VAL A 205 -1.91 -11.16 -8.82
N ILE A 206 -1.41 -11.68 -9.92
CA ILE A 206 -1.94 -11.53 -11.26
C ILE A 206 -2.61 -12.84 -11.66
N ASP A 207 -3.77 -12.75 -12.29
CA ASP A 207 -4.41 -13.84 -13.00
C ASP A 207 -3.96 -13.83 -14.46
N ARG A 208 -3.23 -14.87 -14.84
CA ARG A 208 -2.80 -15.17 -16.20
C ARG A 208 -3.60 -16.37 -16.68
N CYS A 209 -4.80 -16.13 -17.21
CA CYS A 209 -5.73 -17.14 -17.73
C CYS A 209 -6.02 -18.30 -16.75
N GLY A 210 -6.41 -17.97 -15.52
CA GLY A 210 -6.71 -18.93 -14.47
C GLY A 210 -5.48 -19.32 -13.64
N LYS A 211 -4.27 -18.95 -14.07
CA LYS A 211 -3.04 -19.19 -13.31
C LYS A 211 -2.68 -17.96 -12.47
N ARG A 212 -2.57 -18.16 -11.16
CA ARG A 212 -2.15 -17.10 -10.23
C ARG A 212 -0.63 -17.00 -10.20
N VAL A 213 -0.11 -15.85 -10.63
CA VAL A 213 1.32 -15.52 -10.61
C VAL A 213 1.53 -14.35 -9.66
N THR A 214 2.55 -14.44 -8.81
CA THR A 214 2.87 -13.35 -7.86
C THR A 214 4.07 -12.57 -8.34
N TYR A 215 3.96 -11.25 -8.36
CA TYR A 215 5.04 -10.31 -8.57
C TYR A 215 5.42 -9.64 -7.26
N VAL A 216 6.72 -9.44 -7.06
CA VAL A 216 7.29 -8.69 -5.95
C VAL A 216 7.75 -7.34 -6.51
N ILE A 217 7.34 -6.27 -5.85
CA ILE A 217 7.63 -4.90 -6.22
C ILE A 217 8.31 -4.23 -5.03
N ASP A 218 9.58 -3.90 -5.18
CA ASP A 218 10.33 -3.11 -4.21
C ASP A 218 10.37 -1.64 -4.67
N PHE A 219 10.00 -0.71 -3.79
CA PHE A 219 9.97 0.72 -4.06
C PHE A 219 11.19 1.41 -3.44
N TYR A 220 11.95 2.13 -4.27
CA TYR A 220 13.16 2.85 -3.84
C TYR A 220 13.03 4.34 -4.13
N ALA A 221 13.55 5.16 -3.21
CA ALA A 221 13.69 6.59 -3.44
C ALA A 221 14.74 6.81 -4.53
N GLY A 222 14.37 7.56 -5.58
CA GLY A 222 15.28 7.94 -6.65
C GLY A 222 16.15 9.12 -6.23
N GLN A 223 17.14 9.43 -7.06
CA GLN A 223 17.95 10.63 -6.85
C GLN A 223 17.19 11.87 -7.34
N PRO A 224 17.23 12.99 -6.59
CA PRO A 224 16.69 14.26 -7.07
C PRO A 224 17.36 14.66 -8.38
N ASN A 225 16.58 15.14 -9.35
CA ASN A 225 17.15 15.72 -10.56
C ASN A 225 17.68 17.13 -10.23
N PRO A 226 18.99 17.43 -10.46
CA PRO A 226 19.53 18.77 -10.21
C PRO A 226 18.81 19.89 -10.98
N GLU A 227 18.27 19.59 -12.16
CA GLU A 227 17.54 20.54 -13.00
C GLU A 227 16.09 20.76 -12.52
N PHE A 228 15.50 19.72 -11.93
CA PHE A 228 14.13 19.74 -11.40
C PHE A 228 14.10 19.15 -9.98
N PRO A 229 14.66 19.84 -8.98
CA PRO A 229 14.81 19.31 -7.63
C PRO A 229 13.47 19.03 -6.93
N GLN A 230 12.39 19.66 -7.41
CA GLN A 230 11.03 19.48 -6.89
C GLN A 230 10.34 18.23 -7.45
N ASN A 231 10.88 17.61 -8.51
CA ASN A 231 10.29 16.41 -9.07
C ASN A 231 10.67 15.20 -8.23
N VAL A 232 9.66 14.51 -7.71
CA VAL A 232 9.87 13.24 -7.01
C VAL A 232 10.42 12.20 -7.98
N SER A 233 11.56 11.62 -7.60
CA SER A 233 12.20 10.55 -8.35
C SER A 233 12.05 9.25 -7.58
N PHE A 234 11.65 8.18 -8.26
CA PHE A 234 11.50 6.87 -7.65
C PHE A 234 11.88 5.77 -8.64
N TYR A 235 12.42 4.69 -8.09
CA TYR A 235 12.82 3.51 -8.82
C TYR A 235 11.98 2.31 -8.35
N LEU A 236 11.47 1.54 -9.31
CA LEU A 236 10.69 0.34 -9.06
C LEU A 236 11.50 -0.87 -9.50
N ASP A 237 11.66 -1.84 -8.59
CA ASP A 237 12.23 -3.14 -8.92
C ASP A 237 11.09 -4.17 -8.91
N VAL A 238 10.51 -4.38 -10.10
CA VAL A 238 9.40 -5.30 -10.33
C VAL A 238 9.94 -6.61 -10.88
N ARG A 239 9.55 -7.72 -10.27
CA ARG A 239 10.00 -9.06 -10.69
C ARG A 239 9.05 -10.18 -10.28
N PRO A 240 8.98 -11.29 -11.03
CA PRO A 240 8.24 -12.47 -10.61
C PRO A 240 8.73 -12.97 -9.26
N ALA A 241 7.87 -13.51 -8.41
CA ALA A 241 8.26 -14.13 -7.14
C ALA A 241 9.24 -15.31 -7.35
N LEU A 242 9.95 -15.73 -6.30
CA LEU A 242 10.92 -16.83 -6.36
C LEU A 242 10.22 -18.21 -6.39
N THR A 243 9.41 -18.45 -7.42
CA THR A 243 8.89 -19.76 -7.80
C THR A 243 9.76 -20.35 -8.92
N LEU A 244 9.61 -21.64 -9.24
CA LEU A 244 10.35 -22.26 -10.35
C LEU A 244 10.17 -21.49 -11.67
N GLU A 245 8.93 -21.14 -12.00
CA GLU A 245 8.60 -20.32 -13.17
C GLU A 245 9.16 -18.90 -13.05
N GLY A 246 9.04 -18.26 -11.89
CA GLY A 246 9.55 -16.91 -11.70
C GLY A 246 11.08 -16.83 -11.78
N VAL A 247 11.80 -17.87 -11.34
CA VAL A 247 13.26 -17.98 -11.52
C VAL A 247 13.60 -18.14 -13.00
N LEU A 248 12.88 -19.00 -13.72
CA LEU A 248 13.05 -19.20 -15.16
C LEU A 248 12.79 -17.90 -15.94
N ASP A 249 11.74 -17.16 -15.60
CA ASP A 249 11.40 -15.89 -16.23
C ASP A 249 12.49 -14.84 -15.98
N ARG A 250 12.98 -14.73 -14.74
CA ARG A 250 14.11 -13.85 -14.42
C ARG A 250 15.35 -14.20 -15.22
N PHE A 251 15.67 -15.48 -15.36
CA PHE A 251 16.79 -15.94 -16.17
C PHE A 251 16.60 -15.61 -17.66
N ARG A 252 15.41 -15.82 -18.21
CA ARG A 252 15.07 -15.45 -19.60
C ARG A 252 15.24 -13.95 -19.85
N ARG A 253 14.75 -13.10 -18.94
CA ARG A 253 14.89 -11.64 -19.09
C ARG A 253 16.34 -11.20 -18.96
N PHE A 254 17.11 -11.81 -18.06
CA PHE A 254 18.55 -11.58 -17.95
C PHE A 254 19.29 -11.94 -19.24
N LEU A 255 19.03 -13.11 -19.83
CA LEU A 255 19.63 -13.50 -21.10
C LEU A 255 19.27 -12.53 -22.23
N ARG A 256 18.01 -12.09 -22.32
CA ARG A 256 17.61 -11.08 -23.32
C ARG A 256 18.38 -9.78 -23.16
N SER A 257 18.54 -9.29 -21.92
CA SER A 257 19.28 -8.06 -21.64
C SER A 257 20.79 -8.13 -21.92
N ILE A 258 21.34 -9.32 -22.17
CA ILE A 258 22.75 -9.50 -22.56
C ILE A 258 22.90 -9.56 -24.08
N ILE A 259 21.85 -10.04 -24.77
CA ILE A 259 21.88 -10.31 -26.22
C ILE A 259 21.41 -9.08 -27.03
N GLU A 260 20.51 -8.28 -26.47
CA GLU A 260 20.03 -6.99 -27.02
C GLU A 260 20.92 -5.82 -26.56
#